data_AF-A0A3B0XXB5-F1
#
_entry.id   AF-A0A3B0XXB5-F1
#
_cell.length_a   1.000
_cell.length_b   1.000
_cell.length_c   1.000
_cell.angle_alpha   90.00
_cell.angle_beta   90.00
_cell.angle_gamma   90.00
#
_symmetry.space_group_name_H-M   'P 1'
#
loop_
_entity.id
_entity.type
_entity.pdbx_description
1 polymer ?
#
loop_
_entity_poly.entity_id
_entity_poly.type
_entity_poly.pdbx_seq_one_letter_code
_entity_poly.pdbx_strand_id
1 'polypeptide(L)'
;MSRINVMYYILFIVMIGLILYISSASADRLKKGEGDDLAKLVKIASTLNSAQWVSYVGITKKRLYIEYGTSVHTGSFFTKEPSYTLYWFLRSEVSKHQVEILKSKSVE
;
A
#
# COMPACT_ATOMS: atom_id res chain seq x y z
N MET A 1 31.21 31.79 -22.14
CA MET A 1 29.96 31.46 -21.43
C MET A 1 29.82 32.42 -20.24
N SER A 2 28.78 33.27 -20.19
CA SER A 2 28.60 34.21 -19.08
C SER A 2 28.31 33.45 -17.78
N ARG A 3 28.90 33.88 -16.65
CA ARG A 3 28.65 33.30 -15.31
C ARG A 3 27.15 33.23 -14.96
N ILE A 4 26.38 34.15 -15.53
CA ILE A 4 24.91 34.24 -15.40
C ILE A 4 24.23 33.01 -16.01
N ASN A 5 24.67 32.55 -17.19
CA ASN A 5 24.09 31.38 -17.87
C ASN A 5 24.41 30.07 -17.14
N VAL A 6 25.56 30.01 -16.46
CA VAL A 6 25.96 28.86 -15.63
C VAL A 6 25.09 28.78 -14.37
N MET A 7 24.79 29.92 -13.74
CA MET A 7 23.93 29.98 -12.55
C MET A 7 22.49 29.52 -12.83
N TYR A 8 21.90 29.92 -13.97
CA TYR A 8 20.57 29.44 -14.37
C TYR A 8 20.54 27.94 -14.64
N TYR A 9 21.61 27.39 -15.22
CA TYR A 9 21.72 25.96 -15.47
C TYR A 9 21.77 25.14 -14.17
N ILE A 10 22.52 25.62 -13.18
CA ILE A 10 22.58 25.00 -11.85
C ILE A 10 21.21 25.05 -11.17
N LEU A 11 20.54 26.20 -11.19
CA LEU A 11 19.19 26.34 -10.63
C LEU A 11 18.18 25.41 -11.29
N PHE A 12 18.25 25.25 -12.61
CA PHE A 12 17.38 24.35 -13.36
C PHE A 12 17.58 22.88 -12.98
N ILE A 13 18.83 22.44 -12.82
CA ILE A 13 19.16 21.07 -12.37
C ILE A 13 18.65 20.84 -10.94
N VAL A 14 18.82 21.82 -10.03
CA VAL A 14 18.31 21.73 -8.66
C VAL A 14 16.77 21.67 -8.64
N MET A 15 16.09 22.47 -9.46
CA MET A 15 14.63 22.42 -9.61
C MET A 15 14.13 21.06 -10.12
N ILE A 16 14.78 20.48 -11.13
CA ILE A 16 14.43 19.15 -11.64
C ILE A 16 14.63 18.09 -10.55
N GLY A 17 15.76 18.16 -9.83
CA GLY A 17 16.01 17.26 -8.70
C GLY A 17 14.93 17.34 -7.61
N LEU A 18 14.46 18.55 -7.31
CA LEU A 18 13.40 18.77 -6.32
C LEU A 18 12.03 18.24 -6.80
N ILE A 19 11.68 18.44 -8.07
CA ILE A 19 10.42 17.95 -8.65
C ILE A 19 10.37 16.41 -8.66
N LEU A 20 11.49 15.76 -9.03
CA LEU A 20 11.59 14.31 -9.02
C LEU A 20 11.51 13.74 -7.60
N TYR A 21 12.01 14.46 -6.60
CA TYR A 21 11.93 14.05 -5.19
C TYR A 21 10.50 14.11 -4.62
N ILE A 22 9.71 15.13 -4.98
CA ILE A 22 8.34 15.29 -4.44
C ILE A 22 7.37 14.25 -5.04
N SER A 23 7.67 13.70 -6.21
CA SER A 23 6.76 12.78 -6.93
C SER A 23 6.71 11.36 -6.36
N SER A 24 7.45 11.06 -5.28
CA SER A 24 7.49 9.73 -4.65
C SER A 24 6.46 9.52 -3.54
N ALA A 25 5.47 10.42 -3.38
CA ALA A 25 4.37 10.20 -2.46
C ALA A 25 3.55 8.97 -2.91
N SER A 26 3.75 7.83 -2.23
CA SER A 26 3.05 6.60 -2.52
C SER A 26 1.58 6.76 -2.13
N ALA A 27 0.72 6.98 -3.12
CA ALA A 27 -0.72 7.08 -2.89
C ALA A 27 -1.27 5.74 -2.38
N ASP A 28 -1.90 5.78 -1.20
CA ASP A 28 -2.70 4.69 -0.65
C ASP A 28 -3.72 4.23 -1.68
N ARG A 29 -3.51 3.03 -2.23
CA ARG A 29 -4.39 2.50 -3.28
C ARG A 29 -5.62 1.90 -2.62
N LEU A 30 -6.72 2.67 -2.56
CA LEU A 30 -8.04 2.12 -2.27
C LEU A 30 -8.54 1.35 -3.50
N LYS A 31 -8.67 0.03 -3.39
CA LYS A 31 -9.08 -0.87 -4.48
C LYS A 31 -10.36 -1.63 -4.11
N LYS A 32 -11.30 -1.75 -5.06
CA LYS A 32 -12.40 -2.71 -4.91
C LYS A 32 -11.84 -4.12 -5.11
N GLY A 33 -11.99 -4.98 -4.11
CA GLY A 33 -11.55 -6.37 -4.23
C GLY A 33 -12.57 -7.24 -4.94
N GLU A 34 -12.07 -8.24 -5.65
CA GLU A 34 -12.85 -9.29 -6.31
C GLU A 34 -12.73 -10.62 -5.56
N GLY A 35 -13.46 -11.66 -5.99
CA GLY A 35 -13.45 -12.96 -5.33
C GLY A 35 -12.04 -13.57 -5.18
N ASP A 36 -11.21 -13.42 -6.21
CA ASP A 36 -9.82 -13.91 -6.20
C ASP A 36 -8.93 -13.12 -5.23
N ASP A 37 -9.13 -11.79 -5.14
CA ASP A 37 -8.45 -10.95 -4.15
C ASP A 37 -8.83 -11.39 -2.73
N LEU A 38 -10.12 -11.66 -2.48
CA LEU A 38 -10.59 -12.13 -1.17
C LEU A 38 -9.97 -13.48 -0.80
N ALA A 39 -9.95 -14.44 -1.72
CA ALA A 39 -9.35 -15.76 -1.49
C ALA A 39 -7.85 -15.64 -1.15
N LYS A 40 -7.13 -14.76 -1.85
CA LYS A 40 -5.73 -14.45 -1.57
C LYS A 40 -5.54 -13.85 -0.17
N LEU A 41 -6.35 -12.86 0.20
CA LEU A 41 -6.26 -12.20 1.51
C LEU A 41 -6.55 -13.17 2.65
N VAL A 42 -7.56 -14.03 2.50
CA VAL A 42 -7.88 -15.09 3.49
C VAL A 42 -6.71 -16.08 3.61
N LYS A 43 -6.13 -16.51 2.48
CA LYS A 43 -4.96 -17.41 2.50
C LYS A 43 -3.78 -16.78 3.25
N ILE A 44 -3.50 -15.51 3.02
CA ILE A 44 -2.41 -14.78 3.70
C ILE A 44 -2.72 -14.63 5.19
N ALA A 45 -3.97 -14.29 5.56
CA ALA A 45 -4.37 -14.21 6.96
C ALA A 45 -4.24 -15.55 7.70
N SER A 46 -4.49 -16.67 7.01
CA SER A 46 -4.33 -18.03 7.55
C SER A 46 -2.90 -18.56 7.56
N THR A 47 -1.95 -17.90 6.89
CA THR A 47 -0.57 -18.40 6.75
C THR A 47 0.42 -17.48 7.47
N LEU A 48 1.46 -18.04 8.08
CA LEU A 48 2.59 -17.25 8.60
C LEU A 48 3.50 -16.83 7.43
N ASN A 49 3.33 -15.61 6.93
CA ASN A 49 4.19 -15.02 5.91
C ASN A 49 4.93 -13.80 6.48
N SER A 50 6.26 -13.81 6.45
CA SER A 50 7.08 -12.69 6.94
C SER A 50 7.18 -11.52 5.94
N ALA A 51 6.83 -11.76 4.67
CA ALA A 51 6.90 -10.78 3.59
C ALA A 51 5.55 -10.10 3.29
N GLN A 52 4.44 -10.63 3.81
CA GLN A 52 3.09 -10.15 3.51
C GLN A 52 2.23 -10.16 4.76
N TRP A 53 1.42 -9.13 4.94
CA TRP A 53 0.48 -9.05 6.04
C TRP A 53 -0.88 -8.57 5.56
N VAL A 54 -1.90 -8.93 6.34
CA VAL A 54 -3.28 -8.55 6.12
C VAL A 54 -3.85 -8.11 7.45
N SER A 55 -4.52 -6.96 7.48
CA SER A 55 -5.20 -6.44 8.67
C SER A 55 -6.66 -6.13 8.37
N TYR A 56 -7.55 -6.58 9.24
CA TYR A 56 -8.96 -6.22 9.17
C TYR A 56 -9.14 -4.80 9.73
N VAL A 57 -9.68 -3.89 8.91
CA VAL A 57 -9.88 -2.48 9.31
C VAL A 57 -11.27 -2.28 9.93
N GLY A 58 -12.32 -2.80 9.28
CA GLY A 58 -13.68 -2.57 9.75
C GLY A 58 -14.76 -2.78 8.71
N ILE A 59 -16.02 -2.58 9.13
CA ILE A 59 -17.19 -2.62 8.26
C ILE A 59 -17.95 -1.30 8.39
N THR A 60 -18.20 -0.63 7.28
CA THR A 60 -18.98 0.63 7.24
C THR A 60 -19.90 0.63 6.02
N LYS A 61 -21.17 1.03 6.19
CA LYS A 61 -22.16 1.19 5.09
C LYS A 61 -22.19 0.00 4.11
N LYS A 62 -22.20 -1.23 4.65
CA LYS A 62 -22.17 -2.52 3.90
C LYS A 62 -20.86 -2.85 3.18
N ARG A 63 -19.77 -2.11 3.41
CA ARG A 63 -18.45 -2.42 2.88
C ARG A 63 -17.53 -2.93 3.99
N LEU A 64 -16.78 -3.98 3.70
CA LEU A 64 -15.73 -4.51 4.55
C LEU A 64 -14.39 -4.03 4.00
N TYR A 65 -13.54 -3.49 4.88
CA TYR A 65 -12.24 -2.93 4.54
C TYR A 65 -11.13 -3.81 5.10
N ILE A 66 -10.16 -4.11 4.24
CA ILE A 66 -9.00 -4.95 4.56
C ILE A 66 -7.76 -4.23 4.06
N GLU A 67 -6.79 -4.06 4.93
CA GLU A 67 -5.48 -3.56 4.56
C GLU A 67 -4.56 -4.73 4.21
N TYR A 68 -3.84 -4.60 3.11
CA TYR A 68 -2.85 -5.57 2.66
C TYR A 68 -1.54 -4.85 2.43
N GLY A 69 -0.46 -5.34 3.04
CA GLY A 69 0.87 -4.80 2.85
C GLY A 69 1.90 -5.86 2.52
N THR A 70 2.97 -5.42 1.86
CA THR A 70 4.15 -6.24 1.61
C THR A 70 5.37 -5.62 2.26
N SER A 71 6.07 -6.40 3.08
CA SER A 71 7.34 -5.99 3.68
C SER A 71 8.40 -5.97 2.59
N VAL A 72 8.87 -4.78 2.19
CA VAL A 72 9.92 -4.67 1.18
C VAL A 72 11.26 -5.02 1.84
N HIS A 73 11.89 -6.12 1.42
CA HIS A 73 13.23 -6.52 1.92
C HIS A 73 14.22 -5.37 1.80
N THR A 74 14.95 -5.10 2.87
CA THR A 74 15.91 -4.02 3.16
C THR A 74 17.15 -3.97 2.24
N GLY A 75 16.98 -4.03 0.92
CA GLY A 75 18.07 -3.98 -0.07
C GLY A 75 18.10 -2.74 -0.97
N SER A 76 17.28 -1.71 -0.74
CA SER A 76 17.33 -0.47 -1.55
C SER A 76 17.51 0.72 -0.64
N PHE A 77 18.65 1.40 -0.81
CA PHE A 77 19.15 2.50 0.02
C PHE A 77 18.37 3.81 -0.11
N PHE A 78 17.36 3.87 -0.98
CA PHE A 78 16.53 5.05 -1.17
C PHE A 78 15.07 4.62 -1.08
N THR A 79 14.40 5.09 -0.03
CA THR A 79 12.93 5.06 0.21
C THR A 79 12.25 3.68 0.12
N LYS A 80 11.94 3.08 1.28
CA LYS A 80 11.04 1.92 1.37
C LYS A 80 9.94 2.20 2.38
N GLU A 81 9.02 3.10 2.03
CA GLU A 81 7.71 3.03 2.66
C GLU A 81 7.08 1.68 2.29
N PRO A 82 6.53 0.94 3.26
CA PRO A 82 5.82 -0.29 2.97
C PRO A 82 4.67 0.04 2.02
N SER A 83 4.61 -0.65 0.87
CA SER A 83 3.46 -0.50 -0.03
C SER A 83 2.27 -1.24 0.58
N TYR A 84 1.20 -0.50 0.83
CA TYR A 84 -0.07 -1.05 1.27
C TYR A 84 -1.20 -0.70 0.31
N THR A 85 -2.19 -1.58 0.24
CA THR A 85 -3.40 -1.45 -0.56
C THR A 85 -4.60 -1.70 0.34
N LEU A 86 -5.51 -0.73 0.39
CA LEU A 86 -6.76 -0.85 1.13
C LEU A 86 -7.80 -1.46 0.21
N TYR A 87 -8.16 -2.71 0.45
CA TYR A 87 -9.23 -3.39 -0.25
C TYR A 87 -10.58 -3.09 0.39
N TRP A 88 -11.60 -2.88 -0.44
CA TRP A 88 -13.00 -2.89 0.02
C TRP A 88 -13.83 -3.93 -0.74
N PHE A 89 -14.69 -4.63 0.00
CA PHE A 89 -15.60 -5.66 -0.50
C PHE A 89 -17.03 -5.35 -0.07
N LEU A 90 -18.04 -5.78 -0.83
CA LEU A 90 -19.41 -5.73 -0.31
C LEU A 90 -19.57 -6.81 0.77
N ARG A 91 -20.23 -6.47 1.88
CA ARG A 91 -20.48 -7.42 2.96
C ARG A 91 -21.26 -8.66 2.50
N SER A 92 -22.08 -8.53 1.46
CA SER A 92 -22.81 -9.65 0.86
C SER A 92 -21.92 -10.63 0.10
N GLU A 93 -20.73 -10.20 -0.33
CA GLU A 93 -19.77 -11.01 -1.09
C GLU A 93 -18.81 -11.78 -0.16
N VAL A 94 -18.78 -11.45 1.13
CA VAL A 94 -17.87 -12.04 2.12
C VAL A 94 -18.64 -12.88 3.13
N SER A 95 -18.30 -14.17 3.22
CA SER A 95 -18.93 -15.08 4.18
C SER A 95 -18.52 -14.77 5.64
N LYS A 96 -19.36 -15.12 6.61
CA LYS A 96 -19.06 -14.90 8.04
C LYS A 96 -17.74 -15.55 8.47
N HIS A 97 -17.49 -16.77 8.01
CA HIS A 97 -16.26 -17.51 8.29
C HIS A 97 -15.00 -16.79 7.77
N GLN A 98 -15.05 -16.23 6.56
CA GLN A 98 -13.91 -15.46 6.02
C GLN A 98 -13.64 -14.20 6.85
N VAL A 99 -14.69 -13.54 7.35
CA VAL A 99 -14.54 -12.37 8.23
C VAL A 99 -13.86 -12.75 9.55
N GLU A 100 -14.19 -13.89 10.13
CA GLU A 100 -13.59 -14.36 11.38
C GLU A 100 -12.10 -14.65 11.21
N ILE A 101 -11.70 -15.30 10.12
CA ILE A 101 -10.29 -15.52 9.78
C ILE A 101 -9.56 -14.17 9.69
N LEU A 102 -10.12 -13.21 8.93
CA LEU A 102 -9.50 -11.90 8.75
C LEU A 102 -9.38 -11.10 10.05
N LYS A 103 -10.33 -11.24 10.98
CA LYS A 103 -10.29 -10.62 12.31
C LYS A 103 -9.28 -11.27 13.24
N SER A 104 -9.09 -12.59 13.18
CA SER A 104 -8.14 -13.29 14.05
C SER A 104 -6.68 -12.85 13.86
N LYS A 105 -6.37 -12.20 12.74
CA LYS A 105 -5.03 -11.74 12.39
C LYS A 105 -4.84 -10.21 12.46
N SER A 106 -5.88 -9.43 12.77
CA SER A 106 -5.71 -8.00 13.06
C SER A 106 -4.93 -7.88 14.37
N VAL A 107 -3.65 -7.50 14.25
CA VAL A 107 -2.74 -7.29 15.37
C VAL A 107 -3.24 -6.07 16.16
N GLU A 108 -3.46 -6.25 17.47
CA GLU A 108 -3.66 -5.17 18.45
C GLU A 108 -2.43 -4.26 18.55
#